data_AF-A0A086J2R6-F1
#
_entry.id   AF-A0A086J2R6-F1
#
_cell.length_a   1.000
_cell.length_b   1.000
_cell.length_c   1.000
_cell.angle_alpha   90.00
_cell.angle_beta   90.00
_cell.angle_gamma   90.00
#
_symmetry.space_group_name_H-M   'P 1'
#
loop_
_entity.id
_entity.type
_entity.pdbx_description
1 polymer ?
#
loop_
_entity_poly.entity_id
_entity_poly.type
_entity_poly.pdbx_seq_one_letter_code
_entity_poly.pdbx_strand_id
1 'polypeptide(L)'
;DKQKEYTSNKIESIIKDLSMDKNVSVECNDMALGKRSNGKADILAEINIIYTFDKASNGISLTIKKGHANLVLLGFSKKLNYMLYQKYEEVKNIYSGINCYIGYIADQYISAELDALSYTAYGRSIKLGKKVLQVIEEGSEDISKILVLGKLACKKVKGGIIRRFIFCTIDKEVGPKNPLTRFTANLLGSVPLNDYASRRSMMRIFPFHASWQKLYPRLGFKPLEPIPKEDAIWIYLSGQKESFCYTLKSLSAPETSKAICNYFRATVNNPRMIDLSVEFITRPVLIDRIMSSVMIKDLVEIQSNIKDYMKDYNLNYVYIIWFMCVCSDDYKFSLESAKTVYDFIVFDGYPNPFEFKEKMKASKKYFEKSLSTLKENKTLFCSEDDRKSMEKYDAVLEYFLQTC
;
A
#
# COMPACT_ATOMS: atom_id res chain seq x y z
N ASP A 1 9.28 22.47 -47.69
CA ASP A 1 10.39 22.78 -46.77
C ASP A 1 10.53 24.25 -46.39
N LYS A 2 10.53 25.22 -47.32
CA LYS A 2 10.64 26.67 -47.00
C LYS A 2 9.68 27.19 -45.91
N GLN A 3 8.46 26.66 -45.83
CA GLN A 3 7.47 27.09 -44.82
C GLN A 3 7.80 26.56 -43.41
N LYS A 4 8.38 25.36 -43.31
CA LYS A 4 8.82 24.78 -42.02
C LYS A 4 10.01 25.57 -41.49
N GLU A 5 10.96 25.87 -42.35
CA GLU A 5 12.13 26.70 -42.05
C GLU A 5 11.73 28.11 -41.62
N TYR A 6 10.84 28.78 -42.37
CA TYR A 6 10.31 30.09 -41.99
C TYR A 6 9.64 30.08 -40.61
N THR A 7 8.84 29.05 -40.31
CA THR A 7 8.12 28.94 -39.03
C THR A 7 9.09 28.65 -37.88
N SER A 8 10.08 27.76 -38.10
CA SER A 8 11.16 27.49 -37.14
C SER A 8 11.93 28.76 -36.80
N ASN A 9 12.35 29.52 -37.81
CA ASN A 9 13.09 30.78 -37.63
C ASN A 9 12.25 31.83 -36.88
N LYS A 10 10.93 31.85 -37.10
CA LYS A 10 10.02 32.75 -36.37
C LYS A 10 9.89 32.35 -34.90
N ILE A 11 9.74 31.06 -34.62
CA ILE A 11 9.68 30.51 -33.25
C ILE A 11 11.00 30.81 -32.53
N GLU A 12 12.13 30.58 -33.17
CA GLU A 12 13.45 30.90 -32.65
C GLU A 12 13.59 32.39 -32.32
N SER A 13 13.19 33.29 -33.25
CA SER A 13 13.22 34.73 -33.03
C SER A 13 12.39 35.14 -31.81
N ILE A 14 11.16 34.64 -31.71
CA ILE A 14 10.27 34.95 -30.58
C ILE A 14 10.90 34.51 -29.25
N ILE A 15 11.48 33.31 -29.20
CA ILE A 15 12.11 32.78 -27.98
C ILE A 15 13.37 33.58 -27.62
N LYS A 16 14.19 33.96 -28.61
CA LYS A 16 15.36 34.83 -28.41
C LYS A 16 14.97 36.21 -27.91
N ASP A 17 13.89 36.78 -28.43
CA ASP A 17 13.39 38.09 -28.02
C ASP A 17 12.88 38.05 -26.57
N LEU A 18 12.13 37.00 -26.21
CA LEU A 18 11.59 36.79 -24.86
C LEU A 18 12.63 36.36 -23.82
N SER A 19 13.75 35.78 -24.25
CA SER A 19 14.81 35.34 -23.34
C SER A 19 15.63 36.52 -22.81
N MET A 20 15.92 36.52 -21.51
CA MET A 20 16.87 37.47 -20.90
C MET A 20 18.32 37.19 -21.33
N ASP A 21 18.65 35.91 -21.56
CA ASP A 21 19.94 35.50 -22.12
C ASP A 21 19.81 35.32 -23.64
N LYS A 22 20.66 36.03 -24.41
CA LYS A 22 20.64 35.95 -25.87
C LYS A 22 21.44 34.75 -26.41
N ASN A 23 22.17 34.04 -25.56
CA ASN A 23 22.85 32.78 -25.86
C ASN A 23 21.87 31.59 -25.79
N VAL A 24 20.76 31.70 -26.52
CA VAL A 24 19.74 30.66 -26.65
C VAL A 24 19.65 30.22 -28.12
N SER A 25 19.67 28.92 -28.36
CA SER A 25 19.37 28.31 -29.66
C SER A 25 18.05 27.55 -29.58
N VAL A 26 17.34 27.47 -30.71
CA VAL A 26 16.08 26.75 -30.80
C VAL A 26 16.13 25.78 -31.96
N GLU A 27 15.80 24.53 -31.70
CA GLU A 27 15.68 23.50 -32.73
C GLU A 27 14.22 23.02 -32.78
N CYS A 28 13.63 23.07 -33.97
CA CYS A 28 12.27 22.57 -34.19
C CYS A 28 12.31 21.28 -35.02
N ASN A 29 11.96 20.16 -34.40
CA ASN A 29 11.92 18.84 -35.01
C ASN A 29 10.48 18.40 -35.32
N ASP A 30 10.33 17.56 -36.35
CA ASP A 30 9.06 16.92 -36.73
C ASP A 30 7.87 17.86 -36.90
N MET A 31 8.13 19.11 -37.32
CA MET A 31 7.10 20.11 -37.51
C MET A 31 6.08 19.71 -38.59
N ALA A 32 4.83 19.60 -38.16
CA ALA A 32 3.69 19.32 -39.01
C ALA A 32 2.44 20.10 -38.55
N LEU A 33 1.62 20.50 -39.52
CA LEU A 33 0.26 20.94 -39.25
C LEU A 33 -0.59 19.70 -38.97
N GLY A 34 -1.16 19.62 -37.78
CA GLY A 34 -2.03 18.54 -37.34
C GLY A 34 -3.37 19.06 -36.83
N LYS A 35 -4.13 18.17 -36.20
CA LYS A 35 -5.39 18.50 -35.51
C LYS A 35 -5.29 18.08 -34.04
N ARG A 36 -5.78 18.94 -33.13
CA ARG A 36 -5.96 18.62 -31.71
C ARG A 36 -7.02 17.53 -31.51
N SER A 37 -7.16 17.03 -30.29
CA SER A 37 -8.23 16.07 -29.94
C SER A 37 -9.64 16.61 -30.20
N ASN A 38 -9.82 17.93 -30.20
CA ASN A 38 -11.09 18.59 -30.53
C ASN A 38 -11.25 18.94 -32.02
N GLY A 39 -10.37 18.44 -32.90
CA GLY A 39 -10.45 18.63 -34.35
C GLY A 39 -9.91 19.96 -34.90
N LYS A 40 -9.59 20.93 -34.03
CA LYS A 40 -9.01 22.23 -34.45
C LYS A 40 -7.57 22.07 -34.94
N ALA A 41 -7.18 22.83 -35.96
CA ALA A 41 -5.82 22.83 -36.49
C ALA A 41 -4.81 23.30 -35.44
N ASP A 42 -3.62 22.69 -35.41
CA ASP A 42 -2.54 23.01 -34.49
C ASP A 42 -1.18 22.59 -35.03
N ILE A 43 -0.11 23.10 -34.42
CA ILE A 43 1.26 22.70 -34.73
C ILE A 43 1.61 21.49 -33.87
N LEU A 44 2.00 20.40 -34.52
CA LEU A 44 2.61 19.24 -33.87
C LEU A 44 4.10 19.33 -34.14
N ALA A 45 4.90 19.40 -33.08
CA ALA A 45 6.33 19.62 -33.18
C ALA A 45 7.03 19.24 -31.88
N GLU A 46 8.31 18.95 -31.98
CA GLU A 46 9.22 19.00 -30.83
C GLU A 46 10.06 20.27 -30.93
N ILE A 47 9.97 21.13 -29.91
CA ILE A 47 10.70 22.40 -29.85
C ILE A 47 11.72 22.29 -28.71
N ASN A 48 13.00 22.23 -29.07
CA ASN A 48 14.10 22.23 -28.12
C ASN A 48 14.63 23.66 -27.97
N ILE A 49 14.63 24.16 -26.73
CA ILE A 49 15.21 25.44 -26.35
C ILE A 49 16.49 25.13 -25.59
N ILE A 50 17.63 25.51 -26.15
CA ILE A 50 18.94 25.18 -25.59
C ILE A 50 19.61 26.49 -25.19
N TYR A 51 19.95 26.61 -23.91
CA TYR A 51 20.65 27.75 -23.34
C TYR A 51 22.09 27.34 -23.01
N THR A 52 23.04 28.20 -23.34
CA THR A 52 24.45 27.99 -23.02
C THR A 52 24.94 29.11 -22.11
N PHE A 53 25.29 28.76 -20.87
CA PHE A 53 25.83 29.68 -19.89
C PHE A 53 27.16 29.12 -19.38
N ASP A 54 28.23 29.92 -19.39
CA ASP A 54 29.56 29.52 -18.92
C ASP A 54 30.05 28.16 -19.47
N LYS A 55 29.91 27.97 -20.79
CA LYS A 55 30.28 26.73 -21.52
C LYS A 55 29.49 25.48 -21.11
N ALA A 56 28.50 25.60 -20.23
CA ALA A 56 27.53 24.56 -19.94
C ALA A 56 26.26 24.79 -20.75
N SER A 57 25.90 23.83 -21.58
CA SER A 57 24.64 23.84 -22.32
C SER A 57 23.60 23.01 -21.57
N ASN A 58 22.41 23.55 -21.41
CA ASN A 58 21.24 22.86 -20.89
C ASN A 58 20.04 23.24 -21.77
N GLY A 59 18.93 22.54 -21.64
CA GLY A 59 17.78 22.89 -22.46
C GLY A 59 16.45 22.42 -21.89
N ILE A 60 15.40 22.78 -22.60
CA ILE A 60 14.03 22.34 -22.36
C ILE A 60 13.49 21.85 -23.71
N SER A 61 12.90 20.67 -23.75
CA SER A 61 12.15 20.15 -24.90
C SER A 61 10.66 20.27 -24.61
N LEU A 62 9.94 20.92 -25.51
CA LEU A 62 8.48 20.97 -25.54
C LEU A 62 8.00 20.11 -26.72
N THR A 63 7.42 18.96 -26.42
CA THR A 63 6.82 18.08 -27.44
C THR A 63 5.31 18.28 -27.50
N ILE A 64 4.79 18.75 -28.63
CA ILE A 64 3.36 18.97 -28.87
C ILE A 64 2.85 17.85 -29.77
N LYS A 65 1.96 17.01 -29.24
CA LYS A 65 1.34 15.88 -29.94
C LYS A 65 -0.18 16.02 -29.94
N LYS A 66 -0.85 15.18 -30.73
CA LYS A 66 -2.32 15.13 -30.76
C LYS A 66 -2.86 14.81 -29.36
N GLY A 67 -3.39 15.84 -28.70
CA GLY A 67 -4.08 15.73 -27.40
C GLY A 67 -3.26 16.05 -26.16
N HIS A 68 -1.93 16.17 -26.26
CA HIS A 68 -1.05 16.41 -25.12
C HIS A 68 0.17 17.24 -25.51
N ALA A 69 0.68 18.02 -24.56
CA ALA A 69 2.00 18.63 -24.62
C ALA A 69 2.86 18.09 -23.48
N ASN A 70 4.11 17.77 -23.76
CA ASN A 70 5.07 17.29 -22.78
C ASN A 70 6.23 18.27 -22.67
N LEU A 71 6.64 18.60 -21.45
CA LEU A 71 7.77 19.47 -21.16
C LEU A 71 8.84 18.66 -20.44
N VAL A 72 10.04 18.60 -21.02
CA VAL A 72 11.16 17.82 -20.49
C VAL A 72 12.38 18.72 -20.36
N LEU A 73 13.14 18.58 -19.28
CA LEU A 73 14.46 19.22 -19.17
C LEU A 73 15.48 18.40 -19.96
N LEU A 74 16.14 19.02 -20.93
CA LEU A 74 17.24 18.43 -21.69
C LEU A 74 18.53 18.52 -20.86
N GLY A 75 19.02 17.38 -20.39
CA GLY A 75 20.36 17.29 -19.81
C GLY A 75 21.39 17.05 -20.91
N PHE A 76 22.20 18.05 -21.26
CA PHE A 76 23.31 17.89 -22.20
C PHE A 76 24.62 17.54 -21.46
N SER A 77 24.89 16.25 -21.28
CA SER A 77 25.77 15.51 -22.18
C SER A 77 26.02 14.10 -21.62
N LYS A 78 25.64 13.06 -22.38
CA LYS A 78 25.95 11.66 -22.02
C LYS A 78 27.47 11.41 -21.92
N LYS A 79 28.28 12.18 -22.67
CA LYS A 79 29.75 12.06 -22.70
C LYS A 79 30.42 12.61 -21.43
N LEU A 80 30.00 13.78 -20.92
CA LEU A 80 30.47 14.28 -19.62
C LEU A 80 30.00 13.36 -18.49
N ASN A 81 28.77 12.86 -18.59
CA ASN A 81 28.21 11.93 -17.62
C ASN A 81 29.00 10.60 -17.57
N TYR A 82 29.43 10.06 -18.72
CA TYR A 82 30.27 8.86 -18.79
C TYR A 82 31.69 9.07 -18.26
N MET A 83 32.37 10.16 -18.63
CA MET A 83 33.70 10.48 -18.10
C MET A 83 33.68 10.72 -16.58
N LEU A 84 32.65 11.42 -16.10
CA LEU A 84 32.45 11.65 -14.68
C LEU A 84 32.13 10.34 -13.94
N TYR A 85 31.31 9.48 -14.53
CA TYR A 85 31.03 8.13 -14.02
C TYR A 85 32.33 7.33 -13.87
N GLN A 86 33.19 7.29 -14.89
CA GLN A 86 34.48 6.60 -14.83
C GLN A 86 35.36 7.14 -13.70
N LYS A 87 35.42 8.47 -13.51
CA LYS A 87 36.19 9.08 -12.42
C LYS A 87 35.65 8.71 -11.05
N TYR A 88 34.33 8.69 -10.88
CA TYR A 88 33.74 8.22 -9.62
C TYR A 88 34.02 6.73 -9.37
N GLU A 89 34.00 5.86 -10.38
CA GLU A 89 34.39 4.44 -10.24
C GLU A 89 35.87 4.27 -9.87
N GLU A 90 36.78 5.05 -10.47
CA GLU A 90 38.19 5.05 -10.08
C GLU A 90 38.36 5.39 -8.59
N VAL A 91 37.70 6.46 -8.13
CA VAL A 91 37.75 6.87 -6.71
C VAL A 91 37.08 5.83 -5.83
N LYS A 92 35.98 5.22 -6.27
CA LYS A 92 35.30 4.15 -5.53
C LYS A 92 36.22 2.95 -5.28
N ASN A 93 36.98 2.54 -6.29
CA ASN A 93 37.91 1.41 -6.18
C ASN A 93 39.05 1.68 -5.18
N ILE A 94 39.44 2.94 -4.98
CA ILE A 94 40.42 3.33 -3.97
C ILE A 94 39.82 3.19 -2.57
N TYR A 95 38.62 3.75 -2.35
CA TYR A 95 38.01 3.82 -1.02
C TYR A 95 37.32 2.53 -0.58
N SER A 96 36.86 1.68 -1.51
CA SER A 96 36.19 0.41 -1.18
C SER A 96 37.09 -0.59 -0.46
N GLY A 97 38.41 -0.50 -0.64
CA GLY A 97 39.41 -1.31 0.06
C GLY A 97 39.83 -0.76 1.43
N ILE A 98 39.38 0.44 1.81
CA ILE A 98 39.80 1.10 3.05
C ILE A 98 38.82 0.76 4.17
N ASN A 99 39.23 -0.16 5.05
CA ASN A 99 38.43 -0.61 6.19
C ASN A 99 38.50 0.37 7.38
N CYS A 100 37.99 1.59 7.20
CA CYS A 100 37.84 2.57 8.28
C CYS A 100 36.58 3.43 8.08
N TYR A 101 36.19 4.19 9.10
CA TYR A 101 34.99 5.07 9.04
C TYR A 101 35.01 6.01 7.82
N ILE A 102 36.15 6.65 7.54
CA ILE A 102 36.31 7.55 6.39
C ILE A 102 36.15 6.77 5.07
N GLY A 103 36.74 5.58 4.98
CA GLY A 103 36.60 4.69 3.82
C GLY A 103 35.14 4.36 3.53
N TYR A 104 34.39 3.95 4.56
CA TYR A 104 32.96 3.65 4.44
C TYR A 104 32.12 4.86 4.04
N ILE A 105 32.35 6.04 4.63
CA ILE A 105 31.60 7.25 4.28
C ILE A 105 31.91 7.70 2.85
N ALA A 106 33.18 7.64 2.44
CA ALA A 106 33.59 7.97 1.09
C ALA A 106 32.94 7.02 0.06
N ASP A 107 33.00 5.71 0.27
CA ASP A 107 32.36 4.72 -0.61
C ASP A 107 30.84 4.93 -0.74
N GLN A 108 30.16 5.23 0.38
CA GLN A 108 28.72 5.52 0.35
C GLN A 108 28.41 6.81 -0.40
N TYR A 109 29.19 7.88 -0.18
CA TYR A 109 29.00 9.16 -0.88
C TYR A 109 29.20 8.98 -2.39
N ILE A 110 30.30 8.34 -2.80
CA ILE A 110 30.60 8.06 -4.21
C ILE A 110 29.49 7.22 -4.84
N SER A 111 29.01 6.19 -4.13
CA SER A 111 27.88 5.38 -4.60
C SER A 111 26.59 6.19 -4.78
N ALA A 112 26.32 7.16 -3.91
CA ALA A 112 25.17 8.05 -4.04
C ALA A 112 25.31 9.01 -5.24
N GLU A 113 26.51 9.51 -5.51
CA GLU A 113 26.81 10.35 -6.68
C GLU A 113 26.70 9.55 -7.99
N LEU A 114 27.24 8.33 -8.05
CA LEU A 114 27.07 7.41 -9.18
C LEU A 114 25.59 7.10 -9.45
N ASP A 115 24.79 6.93 -8.39
CA ASP A 115 23.34 6.78 -8.50
C ASP A 115 22.68 8.06 -9.00
N ALA A 116 23.24 9.23 -8.73
CA ALA A 116 22.73 10.50 -9.22
C ALA A 116 22.94 10.73 -10.72
N LEU A 117 24.03 10.18 -11.24
CA LEU A 117 24.34 10.17 -12.67
C LEU A 117 23.47 9.17 -13.45
N SER A 118 23.09 8.07 -12.80
CA SER A 118 22.44 6.92 -13.43
C SER A 118 20.91 6.89 -13.28
N TYR A 119 20.37 7.50 -12.23
CA TYR A 119 18.94 7.45 -11.90
C TYR A 119 18.32 8.83 -11.68
N THR A 120 17.04 8.94 -12.03
CA THR A 120 16.19 10.07 -11.64
C THR A 120 16.11 10.19 -10.12
N ALA A 121 15.80 11.39 -9.60
CA ALA A 121 15.62 11.59 -8.16
C ALA A 121 14.60 10.63 -7.51
N TYR A 122 13.55 10.27 -8.26
CA TYR A 122 12.59 9.24 -7.84
C TYR A 122 13.22 7.84 -7.83
N GLY A 123 13.92 7.45 -8.90
CA GLY A 123 14.62 6.16 -8.98
C GLY A 123 15.63 5.97 -7.85
N ARG A 124 16.44 6.99 -7.57
CA ARG A 124 17.36 7.04 -6.42
C ARG A 124 16.66 6.79 -5.10
N SER A 125 15.55 7.51 -4.89
CA SER A 125 14.76 7.39 -3.66
C SER A 125 14.24 5.97 -3.46
N ILE A 126 13.75 5.32 -4.52
CA ILE A 126 13.28 3.93 -4.46
C ILE A 126 14.42 2.96 -4.16
N LYS A 127 15.58 3.12 -4.81
CA LYS A 127 16.77 2.28 -4.56
C LYS A 127 17.25 2.41 -3.12
N LEU A 128 17.34 3.63 -2.61
CA LEU A 128 17.66 3.91 -1.21
C LEU A 128 16.63 3.28 -0.26
N GLY A 129 15.34 3.42 -0.58
CA GLY A 129 14.26 2.81 0.19
C GLY A 129 14.39 1.29 0.31
N LYS A 130 14.81 0.59 -0.75
CA LYS A 130 15.06 -0.86 -0.71
C LYS A 130 16.21 -1.22 0.24
N LYS A 131 17.33 -0.50 0.17
CA LYS A 131 18.47 -0.70 1.10
C LYS A 131 18.05 -0.49 2.56
N VAL A 132 17.27 0.56 2.83
CA VAL A 132 16.76 0.82 4.18
C VAL A 132 15.86 -0.30 4.68
N LEU A 133 14.99 -0.85 3.81
CA LEU A 133 14.14 -1.98 4.19
C LEU A 133 14.94 -3.24 4.53
N GLN A 134 16.04 -3.51 3.81
CA GLN A 134 16.95 -4.63 4.12
C GLN A 134 17.60 -4.46 5.50
N VAL A 135 18.12 -3.27 5.82
CA VAL A 135 18.68 -2.99 7.15
C VAL A 135 17.65 -3.18 8.26
N ILE A 136 16.39 -2.80 8.01
CA ILE A 136 15.29 -3.02 8.96
C ILE A 136 14.98 -4.50 9.16
N GLU A 137 15.13 -5.32 8.12
CA GLU A 137 14.94 -6.78 8.17
C GLU A 137 16.07 -7.50 8.89
N GLU A 138 17.31 -6.99 8.78
CA GLU A 138 18.50 -7.52 9.46
C GLU A 138 18.49 -7.28 10.99
N GLY A 139 17.74 -6.27 11.47
CA GLY A 139 17.48 -6.07 12.90
C GLY A 139 17.75 -4.67 13.42
N SER A 140 17.50 -4.45 14.72
CA SER A 140 17.52 -3.10 15.32
C SER A 140 18.90 -2.55 15.66
N GLU A 141 19.92 -3.40 15.75
CA GLU A 141 21.28 -3.00 16.15
C GLU A 141 21.94 -2.08 15.11
N ASP A 142 21.53 -2.22 13.85
CA ASP A 142 22.18 -1.58 12.71
C ASP A 142 21.41 -0.39 12.12
N ILE A 143 20.38 0.09 12.80
CA ILE A 143 19.50 1.16 12.29
C ILE A 143 20.28 2.46 12.04
N SER A 144 21.33 2.72 12.81
CA SER A 144 22.23 3.85 12.59
C SER A 144 22.91 3.82 11.21
N LYS A 145 23.10 2.62 10.60
CA LYS A 145 23.62 2.48 9.22
C LYS A 145 22.72 3.19 8.20
N ILE A 146 21.41 3.33 8.46
CA ILE A 146 20.51 4.02 7.55
C ILE A 146 20.91 5.50 7.36
N LEU A 147 21.46 6.14 8.41
CA LEU A 147 21.86 7.54 8.37
C LEU A 147 23.02 7.80 7.40
N VAL A 148 23.82 6.77 7.10
CA VAL A 148 24.95 6.88 6.14
C VAL A 148 24.56 6.49 4.71
N LEU A 149 23.39 5.90 4.49
CA LEU A 149 22.91 5.53 3.14
C LEU A 149 22.45 6.73 2.31
N GLY A 150 22.23 7.88 2.95
CA GLY A 150 21.88 9.14 2.29
C GLY A 150 20.51 9.71 2.70
N LYS A 151 20.16 10.85 2.09
CA LYS A 151 18.99 11.64 2.47
C LYS A 151 17.68 10.95 2.05
N LEU A 152 16.86 10.58 3.03
CA LEU A 152 15.49 10.12 2.82
C LEU A 152 14.53 11.30 2.54
N ALA A 153 14.62 11.90 1.36
CA ALA A 153 13.77 13.05 1.00
C ALA A 153 12.34 12.66 0.58
N CYS A 154 12.17 11.49 -0.06
CA CYS A 154 10.90 11.10 -0.68
C CYS A 154 9.84 10.67 0.35
N LYS A 155 8.69 11.36 0.37
CA LYS A 155 7.54 11.02 1.24
C LYS A 155 7.07 9.57 1.06
N LYS A 156 7.02 9.07 -0.18
CA LYS A 156 6.59 7.69 -0.47
C LYS A 156 7.52 6.65 0.15
N VAL A 157 8.83 6.91 0.15
CA VAL A 157 9.83 6.03 0.75
C VAL A 157 9.72 6.04 2.27
N LYS A 158 9.62 7.23 2.89
CA LYS A 158 9.38 7.35 4.33
C LYS A 158 8.13 6.60 4.78
N GLY A 159 7.02 6.75 4.04
CA GLY A 159 5.78 6.02 4.31
C GLY A 159 5.92 4.51 4.14
N GLY A 160 6.75 4.05 3.18
CA GLY A 160 7.09 2.63 3.01
C GLY A 160 7.88 2.06 4.18
N ILE A 161 8.84 2.82 4.71
CA ILE A 161 9.64 2.46 5.89
C ILE A 161 8.74 2.33 7.13
N ILE A 162 7.92 3.36 7.40
CA ILE A 162 6.97 3.35 8.53
C ILE A 162 6.00 2.18 8.41
N ARG A 163 5.50 1.92 7.18
CA ARG A 163 4.66 0.75 6.89
C ARG A 163 5.34 -0.55 7.28
N ARG A 164 6.60 -0.76 6.85
CA ARG A 164 7.33 -2.00 7.18
C ARG A 164 7.50 -2.16 8.68
N PHE A 165 7.92 -1.09 9.37
CA PHE A 165 8.11 -1.11 10.82
C PHE A 165 6.85 -1.52 11.58
N ILE A 166 5.72 -0.89 11.26
CA ILE A 166 4.44 -1.19 11.94
C ILE A 166 4.04 -2.66 11.76
N PHE A 167 4.26 -3.24 10.58
CA PHE A 167 3.96 -4.65 10.39
C PHE A 167 4.97 -5.57 11.10
N CYS A 168 6.26 -5.27 11.07
CA CYS A 168 7.30 -6.06 11.74
C CYS A 168 7.23 -6.02 13.27
N THR A 169 6.38 -5.15 13.85
CA THR A 169 6.22 -4.96 15.29
C THR A 169 4.80 -5.23 15.76
N ILE A 170 3.92 -5.68 14.87
CA ILE A 170 2.50 -5.90 15.16
C ILE A 170 2.26 -6.90 16.28
N ASP A 171 3.17 -7.87 16.41
CA ASP A 171 3.16 -8.95 17.36
C ASP A 171 4.18 -8.78 18.49
N LYS A 172 5.03 -7.74 18.43
CA LYS A 172 6.15 -7.53 19.36
C LYS A 172 5.84 -6.41 20.35
N GLU A 173 6.29 -6.60 21.58
CA GLU A 173 6.34 -5.53 22.55
C GLU A 173 7.55 -4.64 22.29
N VAL A 174 7.35 -3.62 21.45
CA VAL A 174 8.35 -2.57 21.23
C VAL A 174 7.97 -1.32 22.01
N GLY A 175 8.96 -0.75 22.71
CA GLY A 175 8.79 0.50 23.45
C GLY A 175 9.29 1.73 22.67
N PRO A 176 8.96 2.96 23.11
CA PRO A 176 9.41 4.19 22.46
C PRO A 176 10.94 4.38 22.46
N LYS A 177 11.66 3.65 23.33
CA LYS A 177 13.13 3.67 23.38
C LYS A 177 13.79 2.75 22.34
N ASN A 178 13.03 1.86 21.70
CA ASN A 178 13.56 0.98 20.65
C ASN A 178 14.18 1.83 19.52
N PRO A 179 15.38 1.51 19.02
CA PRO A 179 16.06 2.31 18.00
C PRO A 179 15.21 2.52 16.74
N LEU A 180 14.44 1.51 16.32
CA LEU A 180 13.57 1.59 15.14
C LEU A 180 12.37 2.47 15.39
N THR A 181 11.78 2.40 16.58
CA THR A 181 10.68 3.30 16.98
C THR A 181 11.14 4.76 17.00
N ARG A 182 12.35 5.03 17.53
CA ARG A 182 12.92 6.39 17.50
C ARG A 182 13.18 6.85 16.07
N PHE A 183 13.69 5.98 15.22
CA PHE A 183 13.95 6.28 13.82
C PHE A 183 12.66 6.63 13.06
N THR A 184 11.61 5.81 13.17
CA THR A 184 10.32 6.09 12.52
C THR A 184 9.61 7.29 13.12
N ALA A 185 9.76 7.55 14.42
CA ALA A 185 9.26 8.78 15.06
C ALA A 185 9.93 10.04 14.48
N ASN A 186 11.25 10.00 14.22
CA ASN A 186 11.95 11.10 13.55
C ASN A 186 11.49 11.26 12.08
N LEU A 187 11.22 10.16 11.37
CA LEU A 187 10.64 10.24 10.02
C LEU A 187 9.27 10.92 10.04
N LEU A 188 8.40 10.58 10.99
CA LEU A 188 7.10 11.22 11.19
C LEU A 188 7.24 12.72 11.48
N GLY A 189 8.14 13.10 12.39
CA GLY A 189 8.41 14.49 12.74
C GLY A 189 9.03 15.32 11.61
N SER A 190 9.64 14.67 10.62
CA SER A 190 10.26 15.34 9.46
C SER A 190 9.27 15.67 8.32
N VAL A 191 7.98 15.43 8.52
CA VAL A 191 6.92 15.61 7.51
C VAL A 191 5.79 16.47 8.10
N PRO A 192 5.25 17.46 7.37
CA PRO A 192 4.08 18.21 7.82
C PRO A 192 2.83 17.33 7.86
N LEU A 193 2.49 16.79 9.03
CA LEU A 193 1.34 15.89 9.21
C LEU A 193 -0.02 16.60 9.30
N ASN A 194 -0.02 17.94 9.22
CA ASN A 194 -1.23 18.76 9.12
C ASN A 194 -1.83 18.72 7.70
N ASP A 195 -1.03 18.45 6.67
CA ASP A 195 -1.53 18.30 5.31
C ASP A 195 -2.04 16.88 5.04
N TYR A 196 -3.16 16.79 4.32
CA TYR A 196 -3.86 15.55 4.02
C TYR A 196 -2.96 14.50 3.35
N ALA A 197 -2.17 14.91 2.35
CA ALA A 197 -1.39 13.99 1.53
C ALA A 197 -0.23 13.35 2.31
N SER A 198 0.45 14.15 3.13
CA SER A 198 1.51 13.73 4.02
C SER A 198 0.97 12.82 5.13
N ARG A 199 -0.08 13.23 5.84
CA ARG A 199 -0.71 12.45 6.91
C ARG A 199 -1.13 11.07 6.40
N ARG A 200 -1.81 11.05 5.25
CA ARG A 200 -2.21 9.82 4.55
C ARG A 200 -1.02 8.93 4.22
N SER A 201 0.07 9.48 3.69
CA SER A 201 1.23 8.67 3.30
C SER A 201 1.94 8.03 4.50
N MET A 202 1.90 8.66 5.67
CA MET A 202 2.65 8.21 6.85
C MET A 202 1.83 7.33 7.80
N MET A 203 0.54 7.65 8.00
CA MET A 203 -0.26 7.07 9.09
C MET A 203 -1.32 6.06 8.65
N ARG A 204 -1.53 5.86 7.33
CA ARG A 204 -2.61 5.00 6.79
C ARG A 204 -2.66 3.56 7.30
N ILE A 205 -1.57 3.05 7.87
CA ILE A 205 -1.45 1.66 8.36
C ILE A 205 -1.43 1.57 9.88
N PHE A 206 -1.59 2.69 10.60
CA PHE A 206 -1.59 2.71 12.06
C PHE A 206 -2.76 1.94 12.70
N PRO A 207 -3.98 1.94 12.11
CA PRO A 207 -5.08 1.14 12.65
C PRO A 207 -4.80 -0.36 12.79
N PHE A 208 -3.79 -0.89 12.08
CA PHE A 208 -3.42 -2.30 12.16
C PHE A 208 -2.52 -2.64 13.37
N HIS A 209 -2.08 -1.66 14.17
CA HIS A 209 -1.16 -1.89 15.28
C HIS A 209 -1.71 -1.35 16.61
N ALA A 210 -2.17 -2.22 17.51
CA ALA A 210 -2.90 -1.84 18.74
C ALA A 210 -2.20 -0.78 19.61
N SER A 211 -0.87 -0.76 19.65
CA SER A 211 -0.10 0.11 20.56
C SER A 211 0.59 1.28 19.86
N TRP A 212 0.20 1.66 18.64
CA TRP A 212 0.93 2.69 17.87
C TRP A 212 1.00 4.05 18.60
N GLN A 213 -0.01 4.41 19.40
CA GLN A 213 -0.03 5.63 20.20
C GLN A 213 1.08 5.62 21.28
N LYS A 214 1.37 4.44 21.86
CA LYS A 214 2.47 4.28 22.83
C LYS A 214 3.84 4.42 22.17
N LEU A 215 3.94 4.05 20.90
CA LEU A 215 5.17 4.20 20.10
C LEU A 215 5.42 5.66 19.72
N TYR A 216 4.35 6.41 19.46
CA TYR A 216 4.42 7.77 18.94
C TYR A 216 3.60 8.78 19.78
N PRO A 217 3.92 8.97 21.06
CA PRO A 217 3.16 9.85 21.95
C PRO A 217 3.13 11.32 21.47
N ARG A 218 4.13 11.74 20.71
CA ARG A 218 4.22 13.11 20.14
C ARG A 218 3.17 13.40 19.06
N LEU A 219 2.41 12.42 18.60
CA LEU A 219 1.30 12.63 17.68
C LEU A 219 0.04 13.18 18.37
N GLY A 220 0.03 13.25 19.71
CA GLY A 220 -1.05 13.86 20.47
C GLY A 220 -2.24 12.94 20.78
N PHE A 221 -2.16 11.66 20.42
CA PHE A 221 -3.19 10.66 20.74
C PHE A 221 -2.92 10.01 22.08
N LYS A 222 -3.91 9.96 22.95
CA LYS A 222 -3.83 9.19 24.20
C LYS A 222 -3.82 7.69 23.87
N PRO A 223 -3.15 6.85 24.67
CA PRO A 223 -3.25 5.40 24.52
C PRO A 223 -4.72 4.95 24.53
N LEU A 224 -5.09 4.04 23.61
CA LEU A 224 -6.46 3.54 23.41
C LEU A 224 -7.48 4.58 22.92
N GLU A 225 -7.07 5.82 22.69
CA GLU A 225 -7.93 6.81 22.05
C GLU A 225 -8.11 6.44 20.56
N PRO A 226 -9.36 6.30 20.08
CA PRO A 226 -9.62 6.02 18.69
C PRO A 226 -9.24 7.22 17.82
N ILE A 227 -8.83 6.96 16.58
CA ILE A 227 -8.63 8.04 15.60
C ILE A 227 -10.02 8.67 15.32
N PRO A 228 -10.16 10.02 15.38
CA PRO A 228 -11.42 10.71 15.11
C PRO A 228 -12.09 10.21 13.83
N LYS A 229 -13.41 10.07 13.82
CA LYS A 229 -14.16 9.46 12.70
C LYS A 229 -14.05 10.29 11.42
N GLU A 230 -13.78 11.58 11.58
CA GLU A 230 -13.60 12.57 10.53
C GLU A 230 -12.17 12.61 9.98
N ASP A 231 -11.23 11.87 10.58
CA ASP A 231 -9.84 11.85 10.11
C ASP A 231 -9.74 11.29 8.69
N ALA A 232 -8.91 11.97 7.89
CA ALA A 232 -8.52 11.62 6.53
C ALA A 232 -8.10 10.16 6.33
N ILE A 233 -7.53 9.53 7.37
CA ILE A 233 -7.11 8.12 7.35
C ILE A 233 -8.28 7.20 7.01
N TRP A 234 -9.48 7.46 7.53
CA TRP A 234 -10.65 6.61 7.31
C TRP A 234 -11.16 6.69 5.86
N ILE A 235 -11.21 7.89 5.28
CA ILE A 235 -11.59 8.11 3.87
C ILE A 235 -10.64 7.34 2.93
N TYR A 236 -9.34 7.35 3.27
CA TYR A 236 -8.35 6.63 2.49
C TYR A 236 -8.51 5.11 2.62
N LEU A 237 -8.74 4.61 3.84
CA LEU A 237 -8.96 3.18 4.08
C LEU A 237 -10.15 2.67 3.26
N SER A 238 -11.27 3.41 3.24
CA SER A 238 -12.46 3.03 2.47
C SER A 238 -12.22 2.98 0.96
N GLY A 239 -11.30 3.79 0.42
CA GLY A 239 -11.07 3.89 -1.04
C GLY A 239 -9.95 3.00 -1.61
N GLN A 240 -9.25 2.21 -0.79
CA GLN A 240 -8.02 1.49 -1.21
C GLN A 240 -7.98 0.03 -0.74
N LYS A 241 -9.14 -0.60 -0.71
CA LYS A 241 -9.39 -1.93 -0.13
C LYS A 241 -8.44 -3.00 -0.69
N GLU A 242 -8.26 -3.01 -2.02
CA GLU A 242 -7.36 -3.92 -2.73
C GLU A 242 -5.92 -3.78 -2.25
N SER A 243 -5.44 -2.55 -2.11
CA SER A 243 -4.05 -2.26 -1.73
C SER A 243 -3.73 -2.81 -0.34
N PHE A 244 -4.70 -2.75 0.58
CA PHE A 244 -4.54 -3.30 1.92
C PHE A 244 -4.59 -4.83 1.94
N CYS A 245 -5.45 -5.46 1.12
CA CYS A 245 -5.46 -6.91 0.99
C CYS A 245 -4.10 -7.43 0.48
N TYR A 246 -3.51 -6.80 -0.53
CA TYR A 246 -2.15 -7.13 -0.99
C TYR A 246 -1.09 -6.90 0.09
N THR A 247 -1.29 -5.87 0.91
CA THR A 247 -0.38 -5.55 2.00
C THR A 247 -0.40 -6.61 3.10
N LEU A 248 -1.59 -7.05 3.53
CA LEU A 248 -1.71 -8.12 4.51
C LEU A 248 -1.26 -9.46 3.92
N LYS A 249 -1.48 -9.70 2.63
CA LYS A 249 -0.94 -10.88 1.93
C LYS A 249 0.58 -10.96 1.98
N SER A 250 1.32 -9.90 2.28
CA SER A 250 2.79 -10.00 2.45
C SER A 250 3.24 -10.43 3.85
N LEU A 251 2.33 -10.48 4.83
CA LEU A 251 2.64 -10.86 6.21
C LEU A 251 2.55 -12.37 6.40
N SER A 252 3.07 -12.89 7.51
CA SER A 252 2.76 -14.25 7.97
C SER A 252 1.28 -14.35 8.39
N ALA A 253 0.76 -15.57 8.52
CA ALA A 253 -0.63 -15.79 8.89
C ALA A 253 -0.95 -15.24 10.31
N PRO A 254 -0.12 -15.46 11.35
CA PRO A 254 -0.34 -14.87 12.68
C PRO A 254 -0.29 -13.33 12.69
N GLU A 255 0.67 -12.73 11.96
CA GLU A 255 0.74 -11.27 11.81
C GLU A 255 -0.49 -10.71 11.10
N THR A 256 -0.99 -11.42 10.08
CA THR A 256 -2.21 -11.04 9.35
C THR A 256 -3.42 -11.04 10.26
N SER A 257 -3.61 -12.12 11.03
CA SER A 257 -4.69 -12.26 11.99
C SER A 257 -4.67 -11.14 13.04
N LYS A 258 -3.51 -10.90 13.66
CA LYS A 258 -3.32 -9.82 14.64
C LYS A 258 -3.57 -8.43 14.03
N ALA A 259 -3.15 -8.20 12.79
CA ALA A 259 -3.44 -6.95 12.07
C ALA A 259 -4.94 -6.71 11.92
N ILE A 260 -5.67 -7.76 11.56
CA ILE A 260 -7.12 -7.73 11.35
C ILE A 260 -7.84 -7.46 12.66
N CYS A 261 -7.48 -8.16 13.75
CA CYS A 261 -8.02 -7.89 15.09
C CYS A 261 -7.81 -6.43 15.52
N ASN A 262 -6.58 -5.92 15.34
CA ASN A 262 -6.26 -4.52 15.67
C ASN A 262 -7.07 -3.53 14.84
N TYR A 263 -7.22 -3.81 13.54
CA TYR A 263 -8.03 -2.99 12.65
C TYR A 263 -9.49 -2.92 13.10
N PHE A 264 -10.12 -4.04 13.45
CA PHE A 264 -11.51 -4.04 13.93
C PHE A 264 -11.69 -3.31 15.25
N ARG A 265 -10.75 -3.46 16.18
CA ARG A 265 -10.73 -2.66 17.41
C ARG A 265 -10.64 -1.16 17.12
N ALA A 266 -9.88 -0.78 16.11
CA ALA A 266 -9.75 0.62 15.69
C ALA A 266 -11.01 1.15 14.98
N THR A 267 -11.82 0.29 14.34
CA THR A 267 -13.00 0.69 13.56
C THR A 267 -14.34 0.50 14.26
N VAL A 268 -14.39 -0.19 15.41
CA VAL A 268 -15.61 -0.53 16.19
C VAL A 268 -16.60 0.64 16.33
N ASN A 269 -16.10 1.86 16.55
CA ASN A 269 -16.92 3.04 16.78
C ASN A 269 -17.15 3.90 15.51
N ASN A 270 -16.77 3.43 14.33
CA ASN A 270 -16.86 4.18 13.08
C ASN A 270 -17.85 3.53 12.10
N PRO A 271 -19.10 4.02 12.02
CA PRO A 271 -20.13 3.47 11.14
C PRO A 271 -19.72 3.39 9.65
N ARG A 272 -18.89 4.34 9.18
CA ARG A 272 -18.40 4.36 7.79
C ARG A 272 -17.51 3.15 7.45
N MET A 273 -16.99 2.50 8.48
CA MET A 273 -16.07 1.38 8.34
C MET A 273 -16.77 0.03 8.44
N ILE A 274 -18.07 -0.03 8.73
CA ILE A 274 -18.81 -1.30 8.89
C ILE A 274 -18.80 -2.08 7.57
N ASP A 275 -19.27 -1.49 6.48
CA ASP A 275 -19.31 -2.17 5.17
C ASP A 275 -17.91 -2.54 4.67
N LEU A 276 -16.93 -1.66 4.94
CA LEU A 276 -15.53 -1.95 4.63
C LEU A 276 -15.00 -3.13 5.45
N SER A 277 -15.37 -3.20 6.73
CA SER A 277 -14.95 -4.27 7.64
C SER A 277 -15.49 -5.62 7.20
N VAL A 278 -16.77 -5.66 6.81
CA VAL A 278 -17.39 -6.84 6.20
C VAL A 278 -16.65 -7.21 4.92
N GLU A 279 -16.53 -6.30 3.96
CA GLU A 279 -15.85 -6.62 2.69
C GLU A 279 -14.41 -7.12 2.89
N PHE A 280 -13.70 -6.55 3.88
CA PHE A 280 -12.32 -6.93 4.18
C PHE A 280 -12.22 -8.35 4.70
N ILE A 281 -12.98 -8.71 5.74
CA ILE A 281 -12.91 -10.04 6.36
C ILE A 281 -13.44 -11.15 5.45
N THR A 282 -14.30 -10.78 4.51
CA THR A 282 -14.91 -11.71 3.55
C THR A 282 -14.12 -11.84 2.24
N ARG A 283 -12.97 -11.16 2.09
CA ARG A 283 -12.16 -11.29 0.87
C ARG A 283 -11.50 -12.68 0.82
N PRO A 284 -11.59 -13.41 -0.32
CA PRO A 284 -11.01 -14.75 -0.45
C PRO A 284 -9.53 -14.84 -0.05
N VAL A 285 -8.73 -13.82 -0.42
CA VAL A 285 -7.29 -13.78 -0.09
C VAL A 285 -7.03 -13.68 1.42
N LEU A 286 -7.89 -12.97 2.16
CA LEU A 286 -7.73 -12.83 3.61
C LEU A 286 -8.36 -14.01 4.34
N ILE A 287 -9.48 -14.54 3.84
CA ILE A 287 -10.06 -15.79 4.35
C ILE A 287 -9.02 -16.91 4.25
N ASP A 288 -8.45 -17.16 3.07
CA ASP A 288 -7.43 -18.19 2.87
C ASP A 288 -6.27 -18.03 3.86
N ARG A 289 -5.80 -16.79 4.07
CA ARG A 289 -4.75 -16.47 5.05
C ARG A 289 -5.15 -16.78 6.50
N ILE A 290 -6.33 -16.37 6.92
CA ILE A 290 -6.84 -16.59 8.28
C ILE A 290 -7.06 -18.10 8.50
N MET A 291 -7.71 -18.76 7.55
CA MET A 291 -8.07 -20.17 7.60
C MET A 291 -6.84 -21.10 7.51
N SER A 292 -5.83 -20.72 6.73
CA SER A 292 -4.55 -21.45 6.63
C SER A 292 -3.69 -21.39 7.90
N SER A 293 -4.00 -20.49 8.84
CA SER A 293 -3.23 -20.32 10.08
C SER A 293 -3.51 -21.38 11.17
N VAL A 294 -4.47 -22.28 10.93
CA VAL A 294 -4.83 -23.42 11.80
C VAL A 294 -5.30 -23.02 13.21
N MET A 295 -5.88 -21.83 13.41
CA MET A 295 -6.29 -21.39 14.75
C MET A 295 -7.72 -20.83 14.78
N ILE A 296 -8.68 -21.68 15.14
CA ILE A 296 -10.08 -21.27 15.43
C ILE A 296 -10.17 -20.12 16.44
N LYS A 297 -9.20 -20.03 17.37
CA LYS A 297 -9.08 -18.92 18.34
C LYS A 297 -9.00 -17.53 17.68
N ASP A 298 -8.43 -17.44 16.47
CA ASP A 298 -8.28 -16.17 15.76
C ASP A 298 -9.64 -15.72 15.22
N LEU A 299 -10.44 -16.66 14.71
CA LEU A 299 -11.84 -16.40 14.34
C LEU A 299 -12.67 -15.98 15.55
N VAL A 300 -12.49 -16.65 16.70
CA VAL A 300 -13.14 -16.29 17.98
C VAL A 300 -12.75 -14.86 18.40
N GLU A 301 -11.47 -14.51 18.34
CA GLU A 301 -11.02 -13.15 18.69
C GLU A 301 -11.62 -12.11 17.74
N ILE A 302 -11.59 -12.35 16.43
CA ILE A 302 -12.19 -11.43 15.48
C ILE A 302 -13.71 -11.31 15.70
N GLN A 303 -14.40 -12.44 15.89
CA GLN A 303 -15.83 -12.50 16.22
C GLN A 303 -16.16 -11.61 17.42
N SER A 304 -15.37 -11.71 18.49
CA SER A 304 -15.57 -10.94 19.71
C SER A 304 -15.42 -9.43 19.48
N ASN A 305 -14.59 -9.02 18.52
CA ASN A 305 -14.42 -7.60 18.18
C ASN A 305 -15.59 -7.08 17.33
N ILE A 306 -16.18 -7.90 16.45
CA ILE A 306 -17.18 -7.44 15.46
C ILE A 306 -18.64 -7.54 15.92
N LYS A 307 -18.95 -8.47 16.83
CA LYS A 307 -20.32 -8.80 17.24
C LYS A 307 -21.10 -7.62 17.84
N ASP A 308 -20.42 -6.70 18.51
CA ASP A 308 -21.08 -5.64 19.29
C ASP A 308 -21.46 -4.42 18.43
N TYR A 309 -20.95 -4.31 17.19
CA TYR A 309 -21.15 -3.12 16.36
C TYR A 309 -21.64 -3.40 14.93
N MET A 310 -21.58 -4.66 14.47
CA MET A 310 -22.17 -5.06 13.20
C MET A 310 -23.63 -5.47 13.39
N LYS A 311 -24.47 -5.19 12.39
CA LYS A 311 -25.84 -5.70 12.35
C LYS A 311 -25.86 -7.20 12.03
N ASP A 312 -26.87 -7.91 12.50
CA ASP A 312 -27.06 -9.36 12.29
C ASP A 312 -26.88 -9.79 10.83
N TYR A 313 -27.41 -9.00 9.88
CA TYR A 313 -27.20 -9.25 8.46
C TYR A 313 -25.72 -9.32 8.05
N ASN A 314 -24.93 -8.35 8.50
CA ASN A 314 -23.51 -8.28 8.20
C ASN A 314 -22.73 -9.38 8.93
N LEU A 315 -23.14 -9.70 10.16
CA LEU A 315 -22.57 -10.80 10.93
C LEU A 315 -22.80 -12.14 10.24
N ASN A 316 -24.04 -12.44 9.85
CA ASN A 316 -24.38 -13.66 9.14
C ASN A 316 -23.70 -13.74 7.77
N TYR A 317 -23.55 -12.61 7.07
CA TYR A 317 -22.74 -12.57 5.86
C TYR A 317 -21.32 -13.09 6.12
N VAL A 318 -20.65 -12.65 7.19
CA VAL A 318 -19.31 -13.11 7.58
C VAL A 318 -19.31 -14.58 8.04
N TYR A 319 -20.18 -14.94 8.98
CA TYR A 319 -20.16 -16.23 9.65
C TYR A 319 -20.52 -17.39 8.74
N ILE A 320 -21.44 -17.18 7.78
CA ILE A 320 -21.79 -18.21 6.79
C ILE A 320 -20.59 -18.53 5.90
N ILE A 321 -19.82 -17.52 5.48
CA ILE A 321 -18.58 -17.74 4.70
C ILE A 321 -17.59 -18.55 5.49
N TRP A 322 -17.38 -18.17 6.75
CA TRP A 322 -16.48 -18.88 7.62
C TRP A 322 -16.91 -20.33 7.83
N PHE A 323 -18.21 -20.56 8.03
CA PHE A 323 -18.76 -21.90 8.17
C PHE A 323 -18.49 -22.73 6.90
N MET A 324 -18.75 -22.18 5.72
CA MET A 324 -18.42 -22.85 4.46
C MET A 324 -16.95 -23.20 4.31
N CYS A 325 -16.05 -22.29 4.69
CA CYS A 325 -14.62 -22.56 4.64
C CYS A 325 -14.22 -23.64 5.65
N VAL A 326 -14.72 -23.57 6.88
CA VAL A 326 -14.41 -24.54 7.93
C VAL A 326 -14.95 -25.94 7.61
N CYS A 327 -16.11 -26.04 6.95
CA CYS A 327 -16.66 -27.32 6.49
C CYS A 327 -15.97 -27.86 5.22
N SER A 328 -15.19 -27.03 4.51
CA SER A 328 -14.55 -27.45 3.27
C SER A 328 -13.34 -28.35 3.51
N ASP A 329 -13.06 -29.22 2.54
CA ASP A 329 -11.85 -30.06 2.57
C ASP A 329 -10.55 -29.27 2.31
N ASP A 330 -10.66 -27.99 1.98
CA ASP A 330 -9.52 -27.14 1.64
C ASP A 330 -8.73 -26.72 2.89
N TYR A 331 -9.38 -26.72 4.05
CA TYR A 331 -8.79 -26.35 5.34
C TYR A 331 -8.99 -27.49 6.33
N LYS A 332 -7.92 -27.90 7.04
CA LYS A 332 -7.93 -29.06 7.96
C LYS A 332 -8.57 -28.74 9.32
N PHE A 333 -9.79 -28.19 9.31
CA PHE A 333 -10.53 -27.91 10.54
C PHE A 333 -11.23 -29.16 11.08
N SER A 334 -11.44 -29.17 12.41
CA SER A 334 -12.20 -30.23 13.07
C SER A 334 -13.70 -29.93 13.08
N LEU A 335 -14.53 -30.94 13.36
CA LEU A 335 -15.97 -30.78 13.55
C LEU A 335 -16.31 -29.81 14.69
N GLU A 336 -15.50 -29.78 15.75
CA GLU A 336 -15.65 -28.81 16.85
C GLU A 336 -15.39 -27.38 16.40
N SER A 337 -14.47 -27.19 15.44
CA SER A 337 -14.25 -25.88 14.83
C SER A 337 -15.45 -25.45 13.99
N ALA A 338 -16.05 -26.39 13.24
CA ALA A 338 -17.29 -26.14 12.50
C ALA A 338 -18.43 -25.77 13.43
N LYS A 339 -18.57 -26.47 14.56
CA LYS A 339 -19.54 -26.15 15.61
C LYS A 339 -19.31 -24.75 16.20
N THR A 340 -18.06 -24.42 16.50
CA THR A 340 -17.69 -23.09 17.02
C THR A 340 -18.12 -21.98 16.08
N VAL A 341 -17.87 -22.12 14.77
CA VAL A 341 -18.30 -21.12 13.78
C VAL A 341 -19.82 -21.11 13.59
N TYR A 342 -20.47 -22.27 13.59
CA TYR A 342 -21.92 -22.37 13.55
C TYR A 342 -22.58 -21.62 14.71
N ASP A 343 -21.97 -21.65 15.90
CA ASP A 343 -22.47 -20.93 17.07
C ASP A 343 -22.42 -19.42 16.93
N PHE A 344 -21.56 -18.90 16.04
CA PHE A 344 -21.53 -17.47 15.73
C PHE A 344 -22.74 -17.03 14.91
N ILE A 345 -23.31 -17.92 14.07
CA ILE A 345 -24.44 -17.59 13.19
C ILE A 345 -25.64 -17.14 14.04
N VAL A 346 -26.14 -15.94 13.74
CA VAL A 346 -27.31 -15.36 14.39
C VAL A 346 -28.57 -15.91 13.74
N PHE A 347 -29.63 -16.08 14.54
CA PHE A 347 -30.89 -16.66 14.10
C PHE A 347 -31.58 -15.83 12.99
N ASP A 348 -31.47 -14.51 13.05
CA ASP A 348 -32.12 -13.60 12.11
C ASP A 348 -31.13 -12.95 11.14
N GLY A 349 -31.63 -12.46 9.99
CA GLY A 349 -30.84 -11.64 9.07
C GLY A 349 -29.95 -12.43 8.11
N TYR A 350 -30.36 -13.59 7.63
CA TYR A 350 -29.60 -14.31 6.60
C TYR A 350 -29.44 -13.46 5.32
N PRO A 351 -28.24 -13.41 4.71
CA PRO A 351 -28.05 -12.75 3.42
C PRO A 351 -28.83 -13.48 2.31
N ASN A 352 -29.09 -12.84 1.17
CA ASN A 352 -29.70 -13.55 0.04
C ASN A 352 -28.69 -14.59 -0.50
N PRO A 353 -29.02 -15.90 -0.53
CA PRO A 353 -28.09 -16.95 -0.96
C PRO A 353 -27.59 -16.79 -2.41
N PHE A 354 -28.42 -16.26 -3.31
CA PHE A 354 -28.06 -16.04 -4.71
C PHE A 354 -27.10 -14.86 -4.89
N GLU A 355 -27.39 -13.71 -4.26
CA GLU A 355 -26.48 -12.57 -4.27
C GLU A 355 -25.12 -12.92 -3.65
N PHE A 356 -25.16 -13.77 -2.62
CA PHE A 356 -23.97 -14.24 -1.94
C PHE A 356 -23.11 -15.13 -2.86
N LYS A 357 -23.71 -16.11 -3.55
CA LYS A 357 -23.03 -17.03 -4.47
C LYS A 357 -22.35 -16.29 -5.62
N GLU A 358 -23.02 -15.30 -6.21
CA GLU A 358 -22.44 -14.46 -7.27
C GLU A 358 -21.26 -13.61 -6.77
N LYS A 359 -21.43 -12.90 -5.63
CA LYS A 359 -20.39 -12.02 -5.09
C LYS A 359 -19.12 -12.77 -4.69
N MET A 360 -19.27 -13.97 -4.15
CA MET A 360 -18.14 -14.78 -3.69
C MET A 360 -17.46 -15.59 -4.79
N LYS A 361 -18.11 -15.75 -5.96
CA LYS A 361 -17.75 -16.79 -6.93
C LYS A 361 -17.54 -18.14 -6.23
N ALA A 362 -18.33 -18.39 -5.18
CA ALA A 362 -18.15 -19.54 -4.32
C ALA A 362 -18.45 -20.81 -5.14
N SER A 363 -17.52 -21.76 -5.10
CA SER A 363 -17.75 -23.07 -5.72
C SER A 363 -19.00 -23.71 -5.12
N LYS A 364 -19.85 -24.30 -5.96
CA LYS A 364 -21.02 -25.09 -5.53
C LYS A 364 -20.63 -26.12 -4.45
N LYS A 365 -19.40 -26.64 -4.54
CA LYS A 365 -18.79 -27.57 -3.59
C LYS A 365 -18.83 -27.07 -2.13
N TYR A 366 -18.63 -25.77 -1.87
CA TYR A 366 -18.64 -25.25 -0.49
C TYR A 366 -20.02 -25.35 0.16
N PHE A 367 -21.08 -25.07 -0.61
CA PHE A 367 -22.46 -25.21 -0.15
C PHE A 367 -22.83 -26.69 0.07
N GLU A 368 -22.51 -27.55 -0.90
CA GLU A 368 -22.78 -28.99 -0.82
C GLU A 368 -22.08 -29.62 0.38
N LYS A 369 -20.82 -29.23 0.63
CA LYS A 369 -20.05 -29.74 1.78
C LYS A 369 -20.63 -29.26 3.11
N SER A 370 -20.98 -27.99 3.21
CA SER A 370 -21.63 -27.44 4.40
C SER A 370 -22.96 -28.13 4.70
N LEU A 371 -23.75 -28.39 3.67
CA LEU A 371 -25.02 -29.12 3.77
C LEU A 371 -24.81 -30.57 4.23
N SER A 372 -23.84 -31.27 3.66
CA SER A 372 -23.46 -32.64 4.09
C SER A 372 -22.99 -32.64 5.54
N THR A 373 -22.12 -31.70 5.95
CA THR A 373 -21.67 -31.58 7.34
C THR A 373 -22.82 -31.38 8.32
N LEU A 374 -23.77 -30.48 8.01
CA LEU A 374 -24.97 -30.25 8.84
C LEU A 374 -25.83 -31.51 8.97
N LYS A 375 -26.14 -32.18 7.85
CA LYS A 375 -27.00 -33.39 7.83
C LYS A 375 -26.37 -34.57 8.56
N GLU A 376 -25.10 -34.81 8.34
CA GLU A 376 -24.36 -35.96 8.91
C GLU A 376 -24.12 -35.79 10.42
N ASN A 377 -24.12 -34.55 10.93
CA ASN A 377 -23.77 -34.24 12.31
C ASN A 377 -24.86 -33.43 13.02
N LYS A 378 -26.15 -33.69 12.73
CA LYS A 378 -27.29 -32.95 13.30
C LYS A 378 -27.20 -32.77 14.82
N THR A 379 -26.91 -33.84 15.56
CA THR A 379 -26.81 -33.84 17.03
C THR A 379 -25.68 -32.97 17.58
N LEU A 380 -24.68 -32.66 16.75
CA LEU A 380 -23.62 -31.71 17.12
C LEU A 380 -24.14 -30.27 17.04
N PHE A 381 -24.95 -29.94 16.03
CA PHE A 381 -25.37 -28.56 15.73
C PHE A 381 -26.67 -28.14 16.41
N CYS A 382 -27.51 -29.08 16.82
CA CYS A 382 -28.74 -28.79 17.55
C CYS A 382 -29.01 -29.77 18.69
N SER A 383 -29.67 -29.25 19.73
CA SER A 383 -30.24 -30.07 20.81
C SER A 383 -31.75 -30.22 20.57
N GLU A 384 -32.24 -31.46 20.56
CA GLU A 384 -33.68 -31.76 20.40
C GLU A 384 -34.52 -31.22 21.57
N ASP A 385 -33.89 -31.03 22.74
CA ASP A 385 -34.52 -30.48 23.94
C ASP A 385 -34.57 -28.94 23.95
N ASP A 386 -33.87 -28.27 23.03
CA ASP A 386 -33.89 -26.82 22.87
C ASP A 386 -34.58 -26.41 21.57
N ARG A 387 -35.84 -25.98 21.69
CA ARG A 387 -36.65 -25.50 20.58
C ARG A 387 -35.97 -24.39 19.76
N LYS A 388 -35.28 -23.45 20.41
CA LYS A 388 -34.59 -22.35 19.69
C LYS A 388 -33.39 -22.89 18.91
N SER A 389 -32.68 -23.86 19.48
CA SER A 389 -31.59 -24.54 18.79
C SER A 389 -32.08 -25.29 17.55
N MET A 390 -33.23 -25.96 17.63
CA MET A 390 -33.87 -26.64 16.50
C MET A 390 -34.30 -25.66 15.40
N GLU A 391 -34.99 -24.58 15.78
CA GLU A 391 -35.43 -23.55 14.84
C GLU A 391 -34.24 -22.91 14.11
N LYS A 392 -33.13 -22.62 14.82
CA LYS A 392 -31.89 -22.11 14.20
C LYS A 392 -31.30 -23.11 13.21
N TYR A 393 -31.27 -24.38 13.58
CA TYR A 393 -30.76 -25.45 12.72
C TYR A 393 -31.56 -25.58 11.44
N ASP A 394 -32.89 -25.61 11.55
CA ASP A 394 -33.77 -25.72 10.39
C ASP A 394 -33.64 -24.51 9.46
N ALA A 395 -33.53 -23.29 10.02
CA ALA A 395 -33.32 -22.07 9.24
C ALA A 395 -31.97 -22.07 8.48
N VAL A 396 -30.88 -22.48 9.13
CA VAL A 396 -29.56 -22.59 8.49
C VAL A 396 -29.55 -23.71 7.44
N LEU A 397 -30.18 -24.84 7.72
CA LEU A 397 -30.29 -25.95 6.77
C LEU A 397 -31.05 -25.52 5.51
N GLU A 398 -32.18 -24.84 5.67
CA GLU A 398 -32.99 -24.29 4.59
C GLU A 398 -32.21 -23.27 3.75
N TYR A 399 -31.43 -22.39 4.39
CA TYR A 399 -30.54 -21.46 3.70
C TYR A 399 -29.58 -22.16 2.72
N PHE A 400 -28.95 -23.25 3.14
CA PHE A 400 -28.05 -24.02 2.27
C PHE A 400 -28.81 -24.81 1.19
N LEU A 401 -30.00 -25.33 1.49
CA LEU A 401 -30.83 -26.06 0.51
C LEU A 401 -31.23 -25.21 -0.69
N GLN A 402 -31.48 -23.91 -0.50
CA GLN A 402 -31.85 -22.99 -1.59
C GLN A 402 -30.74 -22.77 -2.63
N THR A 403 -29.52 -23.25 -2.39
CA THR A 403 -28.32 -22.98 -3.21
C THR A 403 -27.69 -24.18 -3.89
N CYS A 404 -28.06 -25.39 -3.46
CA CYS A 404 -27.56 -26.69 -3.93
C CYS A 404 -28.52 -27.29 -4.96
#